data_AF-A0A154NY92-F1
#
_entry.id   AF-A0A154NY92-F1
#
_cell.length_a   1.000
_cell.length_b   1.000
_cell.length_c   1.000
_cell.angle_alpha   90.00
_cell.angle_beta   90.00
_cell.angle_gamma   90.00
#
_symmetry.space_group_name_H-M   'P 1'
#
loop_
_entity.id
_entity.type
_entity.pdbx_description
1 polymer ?
#
loop_
_entity_poly.entity_id
_entity_poly.type
_entity_poly.pdbx_seq_one_letter_code
_entity_poly.pdbx_strand_id
1 'polypeptide(L)'
;MYKKYECTWTKVVFDSVSFSLRSLSADSFEDSVFMKVPKPWNVNKLMNGLEETLLFTCIVQTNECGIQKHVLEKAVIIKASREIVYEAHSTPVDVSGTKLPKILTVVSVLPDILKKFRDFRICEGIVTDISLDYTQDNTDLKRDIYSNLRHKNCSVLSINRKRCTACNRYSKGLFQRIRRMKNRKSIQRITNSVRLLDDMKLKALKNKMKFRAVNVSRVKSRYQLLKDSLENQRKNVANVTTDALQKMSNN
;
A
#
# COMPACT_ATOMS: atom_id res chain seq x y z
N MET A 1 24.78 -50.28 15.52
CA MET A 1 24.43 -49.38 16.64
C MET A 1 24.91 -47.98 16.33
N TYR A 2 24.04 -47.07 15.88
CA TYR A 2 24.39 -45.66 15.70
C TYR A 2 24.24 -44.93 17.03
N LYS A 3 25.34 -44.35 17.55
CA LYS A 3 25.33 -43.51 18.74
C LYS A 3 24.50 -42.26 18.43
N LYS A 4 23.41 -42.07 19.18
CA LYS A 4 22.68 -40.81 19.26
C LYS A 4 23.65 -39.78 19.84
N TYR A 5 24.13 -38.86 19.02
CA TYR A 5 24.77 -37.64 19.53
C TYR A 5 23.66 -36.79 20.14
N GLU A 6 23.64 -36.70 21.46
CA GLU A 6 22.85 -35.69 22.16
C GLU A 6 23.43 -34.33 21.77
N CYS A 7 22.67 -33.59 20.97
CA CYS A 7 22.99 -32.23 20.60
C CYS A 7 22.83 -31.38 21.87
N THR A 8 23.93 -31.13 22.57
CA THR A 8 23.99 -30.24 23.72
C THR A 8 23.82 -28.80 23.24
N TRP A 9 22.58 -28.32 23.23
CA TRP A 9 22.28 -26.92 22.96
C TRP A 9 22.77 -26.06 24.14
N THR A 10 23.62 -25.08 23.88
CA THR A 10 23.93 -24.03 24.86
C THR A 10 22.67 -23.19 25.07
N LYS A 11 22.03 -23.31 26.24
CA LYS A 11 20.89 -22.48 26.62
C LYS A 11 21.39 -21.08 27.00
N VAL A 12 21.50 -20.20 26.02
CA VAL A 12 21.80 -18.79 26.28
C VAL A 12 20.50 -18.05 26.58
N VAL A 13 20.36 -17.54 27.81
CA VAL A 13 19.16 -16.82 28.28
C VAL A 13 19.47 -15.33 28.35
N PHE A 14 19.05 -14.57 27.33
CA PHE A 14 19.08 -13.11 27.33
C PHE A 14 17.67 -12.57 27.59
N ASP A 15 17.13 -12.82 28.78
CA ASP A 15 15.70 -12.58 29.05
C ASP A 15 15.39 -11.16 29.59
N SER A 16 16.39 -10.40 30.02
CA SER A 16 16.20 -9.09 30.62
C SER A 16 17.30 -8.10 30.25
N VAL A 17 16.90 -6.85 30.05
CA VAL A 17 17.80 -5.72 29.82
C VAL A 17 17.46 -4.64 30.84
N SER A 18 18.48 -4.07 31.46
CA SER A 18 18.38 -2.85 32.24
C SER A 18 18.95 -1.69 31.42
N PHE A 19 18.25 -0.55 31.40
CA PHE A 19 18.76 0.66 30.78
C PHE A 19 18.32 1.88 31.58
N SER A 20 19.13 2.93 31.53
CA SER A 20 18.86 4.22 32.15
C SER A 20 18.43 5.19 31.05
N LEU A 21 17.18 5.66 31.09
CA LEU A 21 16.68 6.71 30.20
C LEU A 21 16.57 8.02 30.96
N ARG A 22 16.86 9.13 30.27
CA ARG A 22 16.68 10.48 30.82
C ARG A 22 15.19 10.70 31.15
N SER A 23 14.84 11.19 32.34
CA SER A 23 13.43 11.37 32.72
C SER A 23 12.75 12.47 31.89
N LEU A 24 11.41 12.40 31.79
CA LEU A 24 10.60 13.41 31.08
C LEU A 24 10.42 14.71 31.87
N SER A 25 10.65 14.72 33.18
CA SER A 25 10.23 15.80 34.09
C SER A 25 11.36 16.41 34.94
N ALA A 26 12.58 15.87 34.88
CA ALA A 26 13.75 16.40 35.58
C ALA A 26 15.06 15.94 34.91
N ASP A 27 16.17 16.61 35.18
CA ASP A 27 17.53 16.21 34.76
C ASP A 27 18.06 14.96 35.51
N SER A 28 17.14 14.11 35.99
CA SER A 28 17.40 12.82 36.60
C SER A 28 17.23 11.68 35.60
N PHE A 29 17.93 10.57 35.83
CA PHE A 29 17.75 9.32 35.09
C PHE A 29 16.70 8.46 35.80
N GLU A 30 15.82 7.77 35.05
CA GLU A 30 15.00 6.72 35.64
C GLU A 30 15.91 5.53 36.01
N ASP A 31 15.81 5.10 37.27
CA ASP A 31 16.53 3.93 37.79
C ASP A 31 16.21 2.68 36.97
N SER A 32 17.18 1.76 36.94
CA SER A 32 17.22 0.56 36.10
C SER A 32 15.93 -0.28 36.16
N VAL A 33 14.98 0.00 35.25
CA VAL A 33 13.77 -0.80 35.10
C VAL A 33 14.15 -2.09 34.38
N PHE A 34 14.01 -3.23 35.08
CA PHE A 34 14.15 -4.54 34.47
C PHE A 34 12.95 -4.83 33.59
N MET A 35 13.18 -5.01 32.30
CA MET A 35 12.13 -5.34 31.34
C MET A 35 12.44 -6.64 30.63
N LYS A 36 11.42 -7.52 30.56
CA LYS A 36 11.49 -8.74 29.76
C LYS A 36 11.22 -8.43 28.30
N VAL A 37 12.21 -8.68 27.44
CA VAL A 37 12.09 -8.44 26.00
C VAL A 37 11.24 -9.55 25.37
N PRO A 38 10.16 -9.20 24.62
CA PRO A 38 9.33 -10.21 23.99
C PRO A 38 10.08 -10.91 22.84
N LYS A 39 10.02 -12.24 22.77
CA LYS A 39 10.58 -12.97 21.61
C LYS A 39 9.80 -12.63 20.33
N PRO A 40 10.46 -12.56 19.14
CA PRO A 40 11.85 -12.89 18.85
C PRO A 40 12.77 -11.65 18.82
N TRP A 41 12.47 -10.61 19.60
CA TRP A 41 13.27 -9.39 19.61
C TRP A 41 14.61 -9.63 20.31
N ASN A 42 15.68 -9.13 19.69
CA ASN A 42 16.99 -8.95 20.30
C ASN A 42 17.20 -7.48 20.57
N VAL A 43 18.12 -7.16 21.47
CA VAL A 43 18.41 -5.79 21.90
C VAL A 43 19.90 -5.56 21.84
N ASN A 44 20.30 -4.43 21.29
CA ASN A 44 21.68 -3.99 21.26
C ASN A 44 21.73 -2.51 21.61
N LYS A 45 22.77 -2.13 22.36
CA LYS A 45 23.10 -0.73 22.59
C LYS A 45 24.04 -0.27 21.46
N LEU A 46 23.73 0.85 20.83
CA LEU A 46 24.53 1.44 19.77
C LEU A 46 24.85 2.90 20.09
N MET A 47 26.07 3.31 19.73
CA MET A 47 26.48 4.70 19.71
C MET A 47 26.22 5.25 18.30
N ASN A 48 25.33 6.22 18.17
CA ASN A 48 25.11 6.94 16.92
C ASN A 48 25.67 8.37 17.06
N GLY A 49 26.95 8.54 16.71
CA GLY A 49 27.68 9.77 17.00
C GLY A 49 27.88 9.95 18.50
N LEU A 50 27.28 11.02 19.06
CA LEU A 50 27.33 11.33 20.49
C LEU A 50 26.13 10.79 21.28
N GLU A 51 25.13 10.22 20.60
CA GLU A 51 23.90 9.76 21.25
C GLU A 51 23.88 8.23 21.43
N GLU A 52 23.56 7.78 22.64
CA GLU A 52 23.27 6.38 22.94
C GLU A 52 21.86 6.02 22.46
N THR A 53 21.76 4.93 21.69
CA THR A 53 20.50 4.43 21.14
C THR A 53 20.32 2.96 21.48
N LEU A 54 19.08 2.57 21.72
CA LEU A 54 18.69 1.17 21.90
C LEU A 54 18.09 0.66 20.59
N LEU A 55 18.69 -0.38 20.01
CA LEU A 55 18.18 -1.05 18.82
C LEU A 55 17.58 -2.38 19.21
N PHE A 56 16.27 -2.50 18.97
CA PHE A 56 15.57 -3.76 19.01
C PHE A 56 15.48 -4.33 17.60
N THR A 57 15.93 -5.56 17.38
CA THR A 57 15.87 -6.24 16.08
C THR A 57 15.03 -7.50 16.14
N CYS A 58 14.11 -7.66 15.19
CA CYS A 58 13.29 -8.85 15.01
C CYS A 58 13.80 -9.61 13.80
N ILE A 59 14.53 -10.70 14.04
CA ILE A 59 15.04 -11.59 13.00
C ILE A 59 14.08 -12.76 12.87
N VAL A 60 13.62 -13.02 11.65
CA VAL A 60 12.74 -14.14 11.34
C VAL A 60 13.42 -15.09 10.36
N GLN A 61 13.11 -16.37 10.50
CA GLN A 61 13.53 -17.38 9.53
C GLN A 61 12.48 -17.47 8.43
N THR A 62 12.90 -17.27 7.19
CA THR A 62 12.08 -17.49 5.99
C THR A 62 12.61 -18.71 5.24
N ASN A 63 11.71 -19.49 4.65
CA ASN A 63 12.08 -20.60 3.77
C ASN A 63 11.76 -20.19 2.34
N GLU A 64 12.81 -19.95 1.55
CA GLU A 64 12.69 -19.65 0.13
C GLU A 64 13.31 -20.81 -0.65
N CYS A 65 12.47 -21.53 -1.40
CA CYS A 65 12.89 -22.66 -2.25
C CYS A 65 13.65 -23.77 -1.49
N GLY A 66 13.26 -24.06 -0.23
CA GLY A 66 13.90 -25.08 0.59
C GLY A 66 15.16 -24.61 1.32
N ILE A 67 15.62 -23.38 1.05
CA ILE A 67 16.76 -22.77 1.73
C ILE A 67 16.22 -21.90 2.87
N GLN A 68 16.63 -22.23 4.09
CA GLN A 68 16.32 -21.43 5.26
C GLN A 68 17.22 -20.19 5.28
N LYS A 69 16.61 -19.01 5.32
CA LYS A 69 17.28 -17.71 5.38
C LYS A 69 16.87 -16.99 6.65
N HIS A 70 17.79 -16.20 7.19
CA HIS A 70 17.53 -15.31 8.31
C HIS A 70 17.40 -13.88 7.77
N VAL A 71 16.27 -13.24 8.04
CA VAL A 71 15.97 -11.91 7.53
C VAL A 71 15.69 -10.98 8.71
N LEU A 72 16.33 -9.81 8.69
CA LEU A 72 15.97 -8.69 9.58
C LEU A 72 14.64 -8.12 9.11
N GLU A 73 13.56 -8.58 9.72
CA GLU A 73 12.21 -8.20 9.32
C GLU A 73 11.93 -6.76 9.78
N LYS A 74 12.21 -6.48 11.07
CA LYS A 74 11.86 -5.22 11.71
C LYS A 74 12.94 -4.76 12.68
N ALA A 75 13.03 -3.46 12.83
CA ALA A 75 13.83 -2.82 13.86
C ALA A 75 13.04 -1.70 14.55
N VAL A 76 13.29 -1.52 15.84
CA VAL A 76 12.81 -0.38 16.62
C VAL A 76 14.02 0.27 17.26
N ILE A 77 14.24 1.53 16.96
CA ILE A 77 15.35 2.32 17.49
C ILE A 77 14.76 3.31 18.48
N ILE A 78 15.27 3.30 19.70
CA ILE A 78 14.89 4.26 20.74
C ILE A 78 16.10 5.14 21.01
N LYS A 79 15.91 6.44 20.79
CA LYS A 79 16.94 7.45 21.05
C LYS A 79 16.99 7.85 22.52
N ALA A 80 18.05 8.53 22.94
CA ALA A 80 18.16 9.05 24.31
C ALA A 80 17.07 10.08 24.61
N SER A 81 16.61 10.80 23.57
CA SER A 81 15.44 11.70 23.60
C SER A 81 14.09 11.00 23.80
N ARG A 82 14.07 9.66 23.93
CA ARG A 82 12.87 8.81 23.96
C ARG A 82 12.09 8.78 22.65
N GLU A 83 12.60 9.36 21.57
CA GLU A 83 12.03 9.20 20.23
C GLU A 83 12.16 7.75 19.76
N ILE A 84 11.05 7.19 19.25
CA ILE A 84 10.98 5.84 18.70
C ILE A 84 10.91 5.91 17.19
N VAL A 85 11.91 5.33 16.52
CA VAL A 85 11.95 5.15 15.08
C VAL A 85 11.67 3.68 14.76
N TYR A 86 10.75 3.45 13.82
CA TYR A 86 10.36 2.13 13.38
C TYR A 86 10.89 1.87 11.99
N GLU A 87 11.48 0.71 11.79
CA GLU A 87 12.00 0.27 10.50
C GLU A 87 11.48 -1.13 10.17
N ALA A 88 11.22 -1.34 8.89
CA ALA A 88 10.87 -2.64 8.32
C ALA A 88 11.73 -2.85 7.08
N HIS A 89 12.47 -3.96 7.03
CA HIS A 89 13.46 -4.22 5.97
C HIS A 89 14.44 -3.05 5.78
N SER A 90 14.96 -2.53 6.90
CA SER A 90 15.83 -1.35 7.01
C SER A 90 15.31 -0.09 6.27
N THR A 91 13.99 -0.02 6.08
CA THR A 91 13.32 1.17 5.54
C THR A 91 12.52 1.83 6.66
N PRO A 92 12.69 3.15 6.88
CA PRO A 92 11.88 3.89 7.83
C PRO A 92 10.38 3.76 7.54
N VAL A 93 9.61 3.56 8.59
CA VAL A 93 8.16 3.37 8.52
C VAL A 93 7.46 4.60 9.06
N ASP A 94 6.52 5.13 8.29
CA ASP A 94 5.58 6.13 8.81
C ASP A 94 4.51 5.46 9.68
N VAL A 95 4.53 5.80 10.97
CA VAL A 95 3.59 5.29 11.98
C VAL A 95 2.39 6.21 12.21
N SER A 96 2.27 7.34 11.51
CA SER A 96 1.23 8.36 11.75
C SER A 96 -0.21 7.83 11.58
N GLY A 97 -0.40 6.82 10.73
CA GLY A 97 -1.69 6.13 10.54
C GLY A 97 -1.91 4.90 11.44
N THR A 98 -1.03 4.68 12.42
CA THR A 98 -1.05 3.49 13.28
C THR A 98 -1.24 3.88 14.75
N LYS A 99 -1.61 2.91 15.58
CA LYS A 99 -1.70 3.09 17.04
C LYS A 99 -0.34 2.91 17.75
N LEU A 100 0.78 3.16 17.06
CA LEU A 100 2.13 3.05 17.63
C LEU A 100 2.62 4.43 18.08
N PRO A 101 3.20 4.55 19.28
CA PRO A 101 3.70 5.83 19.78
C PRO A 101 5.02 6.22 19.10
N LYS A 102 5.25 7.52 18.90
CA LYS A 102 6.53 8.08 18.41
C LYS A 102 7.49 8.46 19.55
N ILE A 103 6.97 8.61 20.76
CA ILE A 103 7.75 8.97 21.95
C ILE A 103 7.44 7.94 23.02
N LEU A 104 8.48 7.39 23.65
CA LEU A 104 8.36 6.47 24.77
C LEU A 104 8.07 7.27 26.05
N THR A 105 6.81 7.27 26.49
CA THR A 105 6.46 7.96 27.75
C THR A 105 6.85 7.15 28.97
N VAL A 106 6.54 5.86 28.97
CA VAL A 106 6.77 4.95 30.09
C VAL A 106 7.51 3.71 29.59
N VAL A 107 8.57 3.30 30.27
CA VAL A 107 9.37 2.13 29.85
C VAL A 107 8.56 0.83 29.89
N SER A 108 7.65 0.69 30.83
CA SER A 108 6.84 -0.53 31.01
C SER A 108 5.91 -0.86 29.84
N VAL A 109 5.57 0.12 28.97
CA VAL A 109 4.72 -0.13 27.79
C VAL A 109 5.52 -0.66 26.59
N LEU A 110 6.85 -0.64 26.64
CA LEU A 110 7.70 -1.05 25.53
C LEU A 110 7.50 -2.50 25.06
N PRO A 111 7.31 -3.52 25.92
CA PRO A 111 7.02 -4.88 25.47
C PRO A 111 5.75 -4.95 24.61
N ASP A 112 4.73 -4.19 24.95
CA ASP A 112 3.47 -4.16 24.21
C ASP A 112 3.61 -3.42 22.88
N ILE A 113 4.41 -2.35 22.84
CA ILE A 113 4.79 -1.67 21.60
C ILE A 113 5.51 -2.66 20.66
N LEU A 114 6.50 -3.40 21.17
CA LEU A 114 7.27 -4.38 20.40
C LEU A 114 6.40 -5.53 19.88
N LYS A 115 5.49 -6.07 20.70
CA LYS A 115 4.51 -7.10 20.27
C LYS A 115 3.60 -6.56 19.17
N LYS A 116 3.02 -5.38 19.39
CA LYS A 116 2.11 -4.76 18.43
C LYS A 116 2.80 -4.47 17.10
N PHE A 117 4.04 -3.96 17.13
CA PHE A 117 4.83 -3.72 15.94
C PHE A 117 5.17 -5.02 15.20
N ARG A 118 5.51 -6.09 15.94
CA ARG A 118 5.72 -7.44 15.39
C ARG A 118 4.49 -7.96 14.64
N ASP A 119 3.28 -7.67 15.12
CA ASP A 119 2.05 -8.18 14.49
C ASP A 119 1.64 -7.43 13.21
N PHE A 120 2.18 -6.22 12.96
CA PHE A 120 1.94 -5.54 11.68
C PHE A 120 2.54 -6.33 10.52
N ARG A 121 1.79 -6.48 9.44
CA ARG A 121 2.33 -7.14 8.25
C ARG A 121 3.19 -6.15 7.47
N ILE A 122 4.32 -6.63 6.96
CA ILE A 122 5.08 -5.91 5.94
C ILE A 122 4.39 -6.14 4.60
N CYS A 123 4.24 -5.08 3.83
CA CYS A 123 3.75 -5.13 2.46
C CYS A 123 4.69 -6.02 1.63
N GLU A 124 4.15 -7.03 0.94
CA GLU A 124 4.92 -7.91 0.04
C GLU A 124 5.39 -7.20 -1.25
N GLY A 125 5.05 -5.92 -1.44
CA GLY A 125 5.37 -5.19 -2.67
C GLY A 125 4.47 -5.58 -3.84
N ILE A 126 5.01 -5.46 -5.06
CA ILE A 126 4.37 -5.83 -6.32
C ILE A 126 4.95 -7.17 -6.73
N VAL A 127 4.13 -8.22 -6.71
CA VAL A 127 4.56 -9.55 -7.15
C VAL A 127 4.71 -9.55 -8.66
N THR A 128 5.92 -9.84 -9.13
CA THR A 128 6.26 -9.96 -10.54
C THR A 128 6.88 -11.32 -10.81
N ASP A 129 6.05 -12.31 -11.15
CA ASP A 129 6.49 -13.52 -11.88
C ASP A 129 6.75 -13.22 -13.37
N ILE A 130 6.75 -11.95 -13.75
CA ILE A 130 6.66 -11.51 -15.14
C ILE A 130 7.76 -10.49 -15.38
N SER A 131 8.53 -10.73 -16.44
CA SER A 131 9.83 -10.12 -16.75
C SER A 131 9.95 -8.64 -16.36
N LEU A 132 11.05 -8.35 -15.66
CA LEU A 132 11.44 -7.03 -15.18
C LEU A 132 11.59 -5.99 -16.30
N ASP A 133 11.69 -6.42 -17.55
CA ASP A 133 11.88 -5.56 -18.72
C ASP A 133 10.79 -4.49 -18.88
N TYR A 134 9.59 -4.71 -18.31
CA TYR A 134 8.50 -3.72 -18.35
C TYR A 134 8.57 -2.64 -17.25
N THR A 135 9.48 -2.80 -16.29
CA THR A 135 9.50 -2.00 -15.06
C THR A 135 10.61 -0.96 -15.02
N GLN A 136 11.61 -1.06 -15.88
CA GLN A 136 12.83 -0.24 -15.84
C GLN A 136 12.58 1.25 -16.15
N ASP A 137 11.54 1.57 -16.94
CA ASP A 137 11.24 2.95 -17.35
C ASP A 137 10.15 3.64 -16.50
N ASN A 138 9.61 2.99 -15.46
CA ASN A 138 8.53 3.57 -14.66
C ASN A 138 9.06 4.23 -13.38
N THR A 139 9.03 5.56 -13.34
CA THR A 139 9.42 6.40 -12.19
C THR A 139 8.55 6.18 -10.93
N ASP A 140 7.44 5.46 -11.06
CA ASP A 140 6.53 5.15 -9.95
C ASP A 140 6.95 3.92 -9.13
N LEU A 141 8.06 3.29 -9.49
CA LEU A 141 8.57 2.08 -8.85
C LEU A 141 9.90 2.34 -8.14
N LYS A 142 10.08 1.66 -7.00
CA LYS A 142 11.32 1.60 -6.24
C LYS A 142 11.62 0.17 -5.84
N ARG A 143 12.89 -0.17 -5.64
CA ARG A 143 13.29 -1.45 -5.03
C ARG A 143 13.62 -1.26 -3.56
N ASP A 144 13.27 -2.25 -2.75
CA ASP A 144 13.83 -2.34 -1.39
C ASP A 144 15.19 -3.04 -1.40
N ILE A 145 15.81 -3.13 -0.22
CA ILE A 145 17.13 -3.74 -0.01
C ILE A 145 17.13 -5.23 -0.38
N TYR A 146 15.97 -5.89 -0.33
CA TYR A 146 15.78 -7.28 -0.73
C TYR A 146 15.34 -7.41 -2.20
N SER A 147 15.53 -6.35 -3.00
CA SER A 147 15.19 -6.29 -4.42
C SER A 147 13.70 -6.45 -4.75
N ASN A 148 12.81 -6.41 -3.76
CA ASN A 148 11.38 -6.44 -4.01
C ASN A 148 10.93 -5.14 -4.65
N LEU A 149 10.13 -5.27 -5.70
CA LEU A 149 9.57 -4.12 -6.40
C LEU A 149 8.41 -3.54 -5.60
N ARG A 150 8.45 -2.24 -5.34
CA ARG A 150 7.43 -1.52 -4.58
C ARG A 150 7.00 -0.27 -5.33
N HIS A 151 5.77 0.17 -5.09
CA HIS A 151 5.35 1.48 -5.54
C HIS A 151 6.10 2.58 -4.76
N LYS A 152 6.37 3.74 -5.36
CA LYS A 152 7.05 4.87 -4.70
C LYS A 152 6.37 5.27 -3.37
N ASN A 153 5.03 5.30 -3.39
CA ASN A 153 4.15 5.61 -2.26
C ASN A 153 3.76 4.35 -1.44
N CYS A 154 4.59 3.32 -1.41
CA CYS A 154 4.35 2.15 -0.57
C CYS A 154 4.50 2.51 0.91
N SER A 155 3.47 2.26 1.72
CA SER A 155 3.48 2.49 3.17
C SER A 155 4.40 1.56 3.97
N VAL A 156 5.04 0.59 3.30
CA VAL A 156 5.91 -0.48 3.86
C VAL A 156 5.17 -1.41 4.83
N LEU A 157 4.49 -0.88 5.85
CA LEU A 157 3.50 -1.61 6.63
C LEU A 157 2.17 -1.72 5.89
N SER A 158 1.48 -2.82 6.13
CA SER A 158 0.16 -3.10 5.60
C SER A 158 -0.75 -3.59 6.74
N ILE A 159 -1.86 -2.88 6.92
CA ILE A 159 -2.85 -3.21 7.94
C ILE A 159 -3.83 -4.22 7.32
N ASN A 160 -3.92 -5.42 7.91
CA ASN A 160 -4.88 -6.49 7.56
C ASN A 160 -4.77 -7.06 6.14
N ARG A 161 -3.79 -6.65 5.33
CA ARG A 161 -3.61 -7.11 3.95
C ARG A 161 -2.17 -7.50 3.69
N LYS A 162 -1.93 -8.37 2.70
CA LYS A 162 -0.58 -8.72 2.24
C LYS A 162 0.13 -7.56 1.54
N ARG A 163 -0.64 -6.66 0.90
CA ARG A 163 -0.13 -5.51 0.16
C ARG A 163 -0.85 -4.24 0.59
N CYS A 164 -0.11 -3.15 0.68
CA CYS A 164 -0.69 -1.83 0.86
C CYS A 164 -1.56 -1.43 -0.34
N THR A 165 -2.40 -0.42 -0.17
CA THR A 165 -3.34 0.06 -1.19
C THR A 165 -2.62 0.50 -2.48
N ALA A 166 -1.50 1.20 -2.36
CA ALA A 166 -0.69 1.65 -3.49
C ALA A 166 -0.12 0.47 -4.30
N CYS A 167 0.60 -0.45 -3.65
CA CYS A 167 1.15 -1.63 -4.32
C CYS A 167 0.06 -2.53 -4.91
N ASN A 168 -1.07 -2.71 -4.22
CA ASN A 168 -2.19 -3.50 -4.73
C ASN A 168 -2.82 -2.88 -5.97
N ARG A 169 -3.07 -1.55 -5.97
CA ARG A 169 -3.63 -0.84 -7.12
C ARG A 169 -2.70 -0.92 -8.32
N TYR A 170 -1.42 -0.64 -8.11
CA TYR A 170 -0.42 -0.69 -9.18
C TYR A 170 -0.26 -2.10 -9.74
N SER A 171 -0.16 -3.11 -8.88
CA SER A 171 -0.09 -4.52 -9.27
C SER A 171 -1.27 -4.93 -10.15
N LYS A 172 -2.51 -4.57 -9.78
CA LYS A 172 -3.69 -4.82 -10.62
C LYS A 172 -3.60 -4.15 -11.99
N GLY A 173 -3.19 -2.89 -12.03
CA GLY A 173 -3.00 -2.15 -13.28
C GLY A 173 -1.94 -2.79 -14.18
N LEU A 174 -0.81 -3.20 -13.59
CA LEU A 174 0.27 -3.88 -14.28
C LEU A 174 -0.19 -5.23 -14.86
N PHE A 175 -0.88 -6.06 -14.05
CA PHE A 175 -1.45 -7.32 -14.52
C PHE A 175 -2.44 -7.12 -15.68
N GLN A 176 -3.30 -6.10 -15.61
CA GLN A 176 -4.21 -5.78 -16.71
C GLN A 176 -3.46 -5.33 -17.97
N ARG A 177 -2.43 -4.49 -17.84
CA ARG A 177 -1.60 -4.04 -18.96
C ARG A 177 -0.88 -5.21 -19.62
N ILE A 178 -0.29 -6.10 -18.83
CA ILE A 178 0.36 -7.33 -19.31
C ILE A 178 -0.66 -8.22 -20.03
N ARG A 179 -1.84 -8.44 -19.43
CA ARG A 179 -2.91 -9.24 -20.05
C ARG A 179 -3.35 -8.66 -21.40
N ARG A 180 -3.55 -7.34 -21.47
CA ARG A 180 -3.91 -6.63 -22.72
C ARG A 180 -2.82 -6.76 -23.78
N MET A 181 -1.55 -6.69 -23.39
CA MET A 181 -0.41 -6.87 -24.29
C MET A 181 -0.33 -8.30 -24.85
N LYS A 182 -0.49 -9.32 -23.99
CA LYS A 182 -0.55 -10.72 -24.41
C LYS A 182 -1.72 -10.94 -25.38
N ASN A 183 -2.90 -10.40 -25.06
CA ASN A 183 -4.06 -10.46 -25.94
C ASN A 183 -3.86 -9.68 -27.25
N ARG A 184 -3.18 -8.53 -27.24
CA ARG A 184 -2.87 -7.79 -28.46
C ARG A 184 -1.96 -8.60 -29.38
N LYS A 185 -0.93 -9.27 -28.82
CA LYS A 185 -0.05 -10.16 -29.59
C LYS A 185 -0.83 -11.34 -30.18
N SER A 186 -1.76 -11.96 -29.44
CA SER A 186 -2.59 -13.04 -29.98
C SER A 186 -3.55 -12.55 -31.06
N ILE A 187 -4.22 -11.41 -30.84
CA ILE A 187 -5.11 -10.79 -31.83
C ILE A 187 -4.31 -10.42 -33.08
N GLN A 188 -3.13 -9.80 -32.95
CA GLN A 188 -2.32 -9.41 -34.10
C GLN A 188 -1.85 -10.61 -34.93
N ARG A 189 -1.56 -11.76 -34.29
CA ARG A 189 -1.32 -13.02 -35.02
C ARG A 189 -2.55 -13.48 -35.78
N ILE A 190 -3.73 -13.41 -35.16
CA ILE A 190 -4.99 -13.79 -35.81
C ILE A 190 -5.29 -12.84 -36.98
N THR A 191 -5.13 -11.52 -36.81
CA THR A 191 -5.38 -10.56 -37.90
C THR A 191 -4.45 -10.81 -39.10
N ASN A 192 -3.20 -11.21 -38.86
CA ASN A 192 -2.28 -11.59 -39.94
C ASN A 192 -2.67 -12.89 -40.65
N SER A 193 -3.51 -13.73 -40.04
CA SER A 193 -4.03 -14.97 -40.64
C SER A 193 -5.48 -14.86 -41.17
N VAL A 194 -6.11 -13.68 -41.07
CA VAL A 194 -7.48 -13.44 -41.54
C VAL A 194 -7.45 -13.11 -43.04
N ARG A 195 -8.28 -13.81 -43.82
CA ARG A 195 -8.46 -13.54 -45.25
C ARG A 195 -8.92 -12.09 -45.46
N LEU A 196 -8.39 -11.42 -46.47
CA LEU A 196 -8.62 -9.99 -46.77
C LEU A 196 -10.10 -9.59 -46.80
N LEU A 197 -10.98 -10.50 -47.24
CA LEU A 197 -12.44 -10.34 -47.24
C LEU A 197 -13.05 -10.19 -45.84
N ASP A 198 -12.55 -10.91 -44.85
CA ASP A 198 -13.09 -10.89 -43.50
C ASP A 198 -12.67 -9.62 -42.74
N ASP A 199 -11.49 -9.06 -43.03
CA ASP A 199 -11.09 -7.75 -42.49
C ASP A 199 -11.98 -6.63 -43.06
N MET A 200 -12.30 -6.68 -44.36
CA MET A 200 -13.24 -5.73 -44.97
C MET A 200 -14.64 -5.82 -44.34
N LYS A 201 -15.15 -7.03 -44.08
CA LYS A 201 -16.42 -7.23 -43.36
C LYS A 201 -16.38 -6.67 -41.95
N LEU A 202 -15.28 -6.91 -41.21
CA LEU A 202 -15.10 -6.39 -39.86
C LEU A 202 -15.05 -4.85 -39.85
N LYS A 203 -14.35 -4.24 -40.82
CA LYS A 203 -14.27 -2.79 -40.99
C LYS A 203 -15.63 -2.19 -41.30
N ALA A 204 -16.41 -2.82 -42.18
CA ALA A 204 -17.78 -2.41 -42.48
C ALA A 204 -18.69 -2.47 -41.24
N LEU A 205 -18.60 -3.55 -40.45
CA LEU A 205 -19.34 -3.69 -39.18
C LEU A 205 -18.97 -2.60 -38.17
N LYS A 206 -17.67 -2.32 -37.99
CA LYS A 206 -17.19 -1.23 -37.12
C LYS A 206 -17.73 0.13 -37.54
N ASN A 207 -17.72 0.43 -38.84
CA ASN A 207 -18.27 1.68 -39.37
C ASN A 207 -19.78 1.77 -39.14
N LYS A 208 -20.52 0.67 -39.35
CA LYS A 208 -21.97 0.60 -39.09
C LYS A 208 -22.28 0.85 -37.61
N MET A 209 -21.49 0.28 -36.69
CA MET A 209 -21.63 0.53 -35.25
C MET A 209 -21.34 1.99 -34.89
N LYS A 210 -20.26 2.58 -35.44
CA LYS A 210 -19.91 3.99 -35.23
C LYS A 210 -21.03 4.91 -35.69
N PHE A 211 -21.62 4.65 -36.85
CA PHE A 211 -22.74 5.44 -37.38
C PHE A 211 -23.97 5.36 -36.47
N ARG A 212 -24.31 4.16 -35.98
CA ARG A 212 -25.40 3.98 -35.01
C ARG A 212 -25.16 4.77 -33.73
N ALA A 213 -23.95 4.72 -33.17
CA ALA A 213 -23.60 5.46 -31.96
C ALA A 213 -23.73 6.99 -32.14
N VAL A 214 -23.28 7.52 -33.28
CA VAL A 214 -23.44 8.95 -33.61
C VAL A 214 -24.91 9.33 -33.75
N ASN A 215 -25.73 8.50 -34.40
CA ASN A 215 -27.16 8.76 -34.50
C ASN A 215 -27.85 8.75 -33.14
N VAL A 216 -27.55 7.78 -32.27
CA VAL A 216 -28.09 7.74 -30.91
C VAL A 216 -27.70 9.00 -30.14
N SER A 217 -26.45 9.44 -30.24
CA SER A 217 -25.98 10.68 -29.60
C SER A 217 -26.75 11.90 -30.11
N ARG A 218 -26.92 12.03 -31.44
CA ARG A 218 -27.69 13.12 -32.06
C ARG A 218 -29.16 13.15 -31.61
N VAL A 219 -29.81 11.98 -31.58
CA VAL A 219 -31.20 11.87 -31.12
C VAL A 219 -31.30 12.27 -29.64
N LYS A 220 -30.35 11.83 -28.81
CA LYS A 220 -30.31 12.21 -27.39
C LYS A 220 -30.14 13.72 -27.19
N SER A 221 -29.25 14.36 -27.95
CA SER A 221 -29.09 15.82 -27.92
C SER A 221 -30.36 16.56 -28.35
N ARG A 222 -31.02 16.11 -29.43
CA ARG A 222 -32.30 16.70 -29.87
C ARG A 222 -33.40 16.55 -28.83
N TYR A 223 -33.51 15.37 -28.23
CA TYR A 223 -34.48 15.11 -27.17
C TYR A 223 -34.26 16.05 -25.98
N GLN A 224 -33.01 16.27 -25.57
CA GLN A 224 -32.69 17.20 -24.48
C GLN A 224 -33.12 18.64 -24.81
N LEU A 225 -32.80 19.14 -26.01
CA LEU A 225 -33.20 20.48 -26.46
C LEU A 225 -34.73 20.66 -26.46
N LEU A 226 -35.47 19.66 -26.95
CA LEU A 226 -36.93 19.68 -26.94
C LEU A 226 -37.49 19.69 -25.52
N LYS A 227 -36.90 18.89 -24.62
CA LYS A 227 -37.28 18.84 -23.22
C LYS A 227 -37.07 20.21 -22.55
N ASP A 228 -35.91 20.82 -22.75
CA ASP A 228 -35.56 22.13 -22.18
C ASP A 228 -36.49 23.23 -22.73
N SER A 229 -36.82 23.17 -24.03
CA SER A 229 -37.79 24.09 -24.65
C SER A 229 -39.19 23.96 -24.05
N LEU A 230 -39.69 22.73 -23.88
CA LEU A 230 -40.97 22.44 -23.23
C LEU A 230 -41.00 22.95 -21.78
N GLU A 231 -39.92 22.78 -21.05
CA GLU A 231 -39.80 23.24 -19.67
C GLU A 231 -39.82 24.77 -19.58
N ASN A 232 -39.15 25.46 -20.51
CA ASN A 232 -39.21 26.92 -20.63
C ASN A 232 -40.61 27.41 -21.01
N GLN A 233 -41.29 26.76 -21.95
CA GLN A 233 -42.67 27.09 -22.29
C GLN A 233 -43.61 26.93 -21.09
N ARG A 234 -43.47 25.84 -20.32
CA ARG A 234 -44.25 25.64 -19.08
C ARG A 234 -44.02 26.75 -18.06
N LYS A 235 -42.76 27.17 -17.86
CA LYS A 235 -42.43 28.30 -16.97
C LYS A 235 -43.04 29.60 -17.45
N ASN A 236 -42.96 29.89 -18.76
CA ASN A 236 -43.55 31.09 -19.34
C ASN A 236 -45.07 31.12 -19.16
N VAL A 237 -45.76 29.99 -19.41
CA VAL A 237 -47.21 29.89 -19.16
C VAL A 237 -47.52 30.12 -17.69
N ALA A 238 -46.81 29.46 -16.77
CA ALA A 238 -47.01 29.66 -15.33
C ALA A 238 -46.88 31.13 -14.93
N ASN A 239 -45.84 31.82 -15.40
CA ASN A 239 -45.60 33.25 -15.13
C ASN A 239 -46.73 34.15 -15.67
N VAL A 240 -47.21 33.90 -16.90
CA VAL A 240 -48.34 34.65 -17.47
C VAL A 240 -49.63 34.42 -16.66
N THR A 241 -49.85 33.18 -16.19
CA THR A 241 -51.02 32.87 -15.36
C THR A 241 -50.96 33.56 -13.99
N THR A 242 -49.78 33.62 -13.36
CA THR A 242 -49.59 34.34 -12.09
C THR A 242 -49.75 35.85 -12.24
N ASP A 243 -49.24 36.44 -13.32
CA ASP A 243 -49.39 37.87 -13.61
C ASP A 243 -50.86 38.24 -13.87
N ALA A 244 -51.61 37.37 -14.57
CA ALA A 244 -53.04 37.55 -14.80
C ALA A 244 -53.84 37.47 -13.49
N LEU A 245 -53.52 36.53 -12.60
CA LEU A 245 -54.15 36.39 -11.29
C LEU A 245 -53.88 37.60 -10.38
N GLN A 246 -52.65 38.13 -10.38
CA GLN A 246 -52.33 39.34 -9.60
C GLN A 246 -53.08 40.59 -10.11
N LYS A 247 -53.23 40.73 -11.43
CA LYS A 247 -54.01 41.83 -12.02
C LYS A 247 -55.51 41.75 -11.67
N MET A 248 -56.07 40.55 -11.55
CA MET A 248 -57.46 40.37 -11.13
C MET A 248 -57.67 40.59 -9.63
N SER A 249 -56.64 40.45 -8.80
CA SER A 249 -56.74 40.68 -7.35
C SER A 249 -56.59 42.16 -6.96
N ASN A 250 -56.13 43.01 -7.88
CA ASN A 250 -55.89 44.45 -7.66
C ASN A 250 -56.98 45.36 -8.24
N ASN A 251 -58.04 44.77 -8.80
CA ASN A 251 -59.27 45.43 -9.24
C ASN A 251 -60.43 44.99 -8.35
#